data_AF-A0A1J3INS4-F1
#
_entry.id   AF-A0A1J3INS4-F1
#
_cell.length_a   1.000
_cell.length_b   1.000
_cell.length_c   1.000
_cell.angle_alpha   90.00
_cell.angle_beta   90.00
_cell.angle_gamma   90.00
#
_symmetry.space_group_name_H-M   'P 1'
#
loop_
_entity.id
_entity.type
_entity.pdbx_description
1 polymer ?
#
loop_
_entity_poly.entity_id
_entity_poly.type
_entity_poly.pdbx_seq_one_letter_code
_entity_poly.pdbx_strand_id
1 'polypeptide(L)'
;YITGHLEKIFSVEHRREFLRYMYNHQNEDGGWGIHIESHSCMLSTVINYICLRILGVEPDQGSACARALKWIIDHGGATYTPLFGKA
;
A
#
# COMPACT_ATOMS: atom_id res chain seq x y z
N TYR A 1 15.93 -0.70 -7.72
CA TYR A 1 17.13 -0.73 -6.85
C TYR A 1 17.12 0.49 -5.91
N ILE A 2 16.04 0.67 -5.13
CA ILE A 2 15.86 1.79 -4.17
C ILE A 2 15.90 1.28 -2.71
N THR A 3 15.89 -0.04 -2.49
CA THR A 3 15.67 -0.67 -1.19
C THR A 3 16.93 -0.82 -0.32
N GLY A 4 18.13 -0.64 -0.87
CA GLY A 4 19.40 -0.91 -0.15
C GLY A 4 19.74 0.03 1.02
N HIS A 5 19.00 1.13 1.20
CA HIS A 5 19.22 2.09 2.28
C HIS A 5 18.13 2.10 3.37
N LEU A 6 17.00 1.42 3.16
CA LEU A 6 15.92 1.37 4.15
C LEU A 6 16.40 0.81 5.49
N GLU A 7 17.26 -0.21 5.45
CA GLU A 7 17.78 -0.89 6.64
C GLU A 7 18.74 -0.02 7.46
N LYS A 8 19.32 1.02 6.84
CA LYS A 8 20.20 1.98 7.50
C LYS A 8 19.42 3.10 8.20
N ILE A 9 18.22 3.41 7.71
CA ILE A 9 17.39 4.53 8.17
C ILE A 9 16.31 4.04 9.14
N PHE A 10 15.67 2.91 8.85
CA PHE A 10 14.61 2.32 9.65
C PHE A 10 15.07 1.02 10.31
N SER A 11 14.95 0.96 11.63
CA SER A 11 15.14 -0.27 12.39
C SER A 11 14.18 -1.37 11.94
N VAL A 12 14.46 -2.60 12.36
CA VAL A 12 13.59 -3.76 12.09
C VAL A 12 12.19 -3.53 12.68
N GLU A 13 12.12 -2.92 13.85
CA GLU A 13 10.88 -2.61 14.56
C GLU A 13 10.05 -1.58 13.79
N HIS A 14 10.67 -0.50 13.28
CA HIS A 14 9.95 0.48 12.46
C HIS A 14 9.30 -0.16 11.22
N ARG A 15 10.04 -1.03 10.52
CA ARG A 15 9.51 -1.74 9.35
C ARG A 15 8.37 -2.68 9.73
N ARG A 16 8.52 -3.42 10.82
CA ARG A 16 7.47 -4.31 11.36
C ARG A 16 6.20 -3.53 11.70
N GLU A 17 6.34 -2.38 12.34
CA GLU A 17 5.21 -1.57 12.78
C GLU A 17 4.52 -0.85 11.62
N PHE A 18 5.26 -0.42 10.58
CA PHE A 18 4.66 0.06 9.33
C PHE A 18 3.81 -1.01 8.65
N LEU A 19 4.32 -2.23 8.55
CA LEU A 19 3.55 -3.35 7.99
C LEU A 19 2.30 -3.64 8.83
N ARG A 20 2.45 -3.71 10.16
CA ARG A 20 1.31 -3.91 11.08
C ARG A 20 0.25 -2.83 10.91
N TYR A 21 0.66 -1.56 10.80
CA TYR A 21 -0.26 -0.46 10.58
C TYR A 21 -1.02 -0.61 9.26
N MET A 22 -0.32 -0.90 8.15
CA MET A 22 -0.98 -1.06 6.85
C MET A 22 -1.95 -2.24 6.85
N TYR A 23 -1.57 -3.38 7.43
CA TYR A 23 -2.44 -4.57 7.49
C TYR A 23 -3.68 -4.34 8.34
N ASN A 24 -3.55 -3.65 9.48
CA ASN A 24 -4.68 -3.39 10.37
C ASN A 24 -5.72 -2.43 9.79
N HIS A 25 -5.31 -1.56 8.86
CA HIS A 25 -6.18 -0.53 8.27
C HIS A 25 -6.51 -0.80 6.81
N GLN A 26 -6.20 -1.99 6.28
CA GLN A 26 -6.70 -2.40 4.98
C GLN A 26 -8.20 -2.71 5.10
N ASN A 27 -9.00 -2.06 4.27
CA ASN A 27 -10.44 -2.31 4.22
C ASN A 27 -10.74 -3.73 3.72
N GLU A 28 -11.97 -4.21 3.97
CA GLU A 28 -12.40 -5.55 3.55
C GLU A 28 -12.34 -5.75 2.02
N ASP A 29 -12.53 -4.67 1.26
CA ASP A 29 -12.43 -4.67 -0.20
C ASP A 29 -10.97 -4.77 -0.71
N GLY A 30 -9.98 -4.61 0.16
CA GLY A 30 -8.55 -4.64 -0.18
C GLY A 30 -7.90 -3.29 -0.42
N GLY A 31 -8.67 -2.19 -0.34
CA GLY A 31 -8.15 -0.84 -0.47
C GLY A 31 -7.84 -0.15 0.86
N TRP A 32 -7.42 1.12 0.77
CA TRP A 32 -7.26 2.03 1.91
C TRP A 32 -7.97 3.36 1.62
N GLY A 33 -8.53 3.96 2.67
CA GLY A 33 -9.12 5.29 2.60
C GLY A 33 -8.12 6.42 2.87
N ILE A 34 -8.58 7.67 2.77
CA ILE A 34 -7.78 8.87 3.09
C ILE A 34 -7.49 9.01 4.61
N HIS A 35 -8.28 8.34 5.43
CA HIS A 35 -8.09 8.15 6.87
C HIS A 35 -8.62 6.77 7.25
N ILE A 36 -8.36 6.33 8.48
CA ILE A 36 -8.59 4.94 8.92
C ILE A 36 -10.06 4.49 8.89
N GLU A 37 -11.01 5.42 8.95
CA GLU A 37 -12.46 5.13 8.90
C GLU A 37 -13.06 5.37 7.51
N SER A 38 -12.24 5.79 6.54
CA SER A 38 -12.70 6.17 5.21
C SER A 38 -12.80 4.98 4.27
N HIS A 39 -13.77 5.03 3.36
CA HIS A 39 -13.85 4.10 2.24
C HIS A 39 -12.60 4.16 1.37
N SER A 40 -12.30 3.04 0.73
CA SER A 40 -11.14 2.87 -0.13
C SER A 40 -11.14 3.89 -1.28
N CYS A 41 -9.99 4.53 -1.50
CA CYS A 41 -9.79 5.45 -2.61
C CYS A 41 -8.51 5.11 -3.38
N MET A 42 -8.45 5.52 -4.65
CA MET A 42 -7.33 5.16 -5.54
C MET A 42 -5.99 5.67 -5.03
N LEU A 43 -5.92 6.93 -4.57
CA LEU A 43 -4.68 7.54 -4.08
C LEU A 43 -4.09 6.76 -2.90
N SER A 44 -4.88 6.56 -1.85
CA SER A 44 -4.44 5.86 -0.65
C SER A 44 -4.08 4.40 -0.95
N THR A 45 -4.86 3.72 -1.79
CA THR A 45 -4.60 2.32 -2.13
C THR A 45 -3.31 2.17 -2.93
N VAL A 46 -3.06 3.05 -3.91
CA VAL A 46 -1.82 3.05 -4.70
C VAL A 46 -0.59 3.34 -3.83
N ILE A 47 -0.66 4.35 -2.95
CA ILE A 47 0.45 4.69 -2.05
C ILE A 47 0.76 3.53 -1.11
N ASN A 48 -0.25 2.93 -0.46
CA ASN A 48 -0.04 1.80 0.43
C ASN A 48 0.49 0.57 -0.32
N TYR A 49 0.01 0.29 -1.53
CA TYR A 49 0.57 -0.76 -2.38
C TYR A 49 2.06 -0.53 -2.68
N ILE A 50 2.45 0.69 -3.06
CA ILE A 50 3.86 1.04 -3.31
C ILE A 50 4.69 0.90 -2.02
N CYS A 51 4.20 1.36 -0.88
CA CYS A 51 4.87 1.20 0.42
C CYS A 51 5.12 -0.27 0.75
N LEU A 52 4.13 -1.15 0.55
CA LEU A 52 4.28 -2.60 0.73
C LEU A 52 5.38 -3.17 -0.16
N ARG A 53 5.44 -2.76 -1.44
CA ARG A 53 6.50 -3.18 -2.37
C ARG A 53 7.89 -2.67 -1.95
N ILE A 54 7.98 -1.43 -1.48
CA ILE A 54 9.24 -0.84 -0.98
C ILE A 54 9.75 -1.60 0.25
N LEU A 55 8.84 -2.05 1.13
CA LEU A 55 9.18 -2.87 2.30
C LEU A 55 9.44 -4.35 1.98
N GLY A 56 9.39 -4.75 0.70
CA GLY A 56 9.71 -6.10 0.25
C GLY A 56 8.56 -7.10 0.40
N VAL A 57 7.32 -6.64 0.51
CA VAL A 57 6.14 -7.52 0.48
C VAL A 57 5.81 -7.84 -0.98
N GLU A 58 5.89 -9.12 -1.33
CA GLU A 58 5.50 -9.59 -2.66
C GLU A 58 3.98 -9.84 -2.76
N PRO A 59 3.38 -9.69 -3.94
CA PRO A 59 1.94 -9.86 -4.16
C PRO A 59 1.56 -11.35 -4.27
N ASP A 60 1.88 -12.13 -3.24
CA ASP A 60 1.45 -13.53 -3.12
C ASP A 60 -0.07 -13.64 -2.93
N GLN A 61 -0.65 -14.78 -3.30
CA GLN A 61 -2.10 -14.98 -3.19
C GLN A 61 -2.60 -14.73 -1.76
N GLY A 62 -3.60 -13.85 -1.64
CA GLY A 62 -4.21 -13.48 -0.37
C GLY A 62 -3.44 -12.45 0.44
N SER A 63 -2.25 -12.02 0.02
CA SER A 63 -1.51 -10.96 0.70
C SER A 63 -2.24 -9.62 0.60
N ALA A 64 -2.01 -8.73 1.57
CA ALA A 64 -2.53 -7.37 1.52
C ALA A 64 -2.10 -6.66 0.23
N CYS A 65 -0.89 -6.93 -0.25
CA CYS A 65 -0.34 -6.40 -1.49
C CYS A 65 -1.12 -6.91 -2.73
N ALA A 66 -1.44 -8.21 -2.79
CA ALA A 66 -2.24 -8.77 -3.87
C ALA A 66 -3.69 -8.25 -3.88
N ARG A 67 -4.30 -8.11 -2.69
CA ARG A 67 -5.64 -7.51 -2.54
C ARG A 67 -5.67 -6.06 -2.99
N ALA A 68 -4.66 -5.27 -2.63
CA ALA A 68 -4.48 -3.89 -3.08
C ALA A 68 -4.38 -3.80 -4.60
N LEU A 69 -3.52 -4.64 -5.20
CA LEU A 69 -3.33 -4.69 -6.64
C LEU A 69 -4.63 -5.05 -7.37
N LYS A 70 -5.35 -6.05 -6.88
CA LYS A 70 -6.66 -6.43 -7.41
C LYS A 70 -7.65 -5.26 -7.34
N TRP A 71 -7.76 -4.61 -6.18
CA TRP A 71 -8.63 -3.45 -5.99
C TRP A 71 -8.29 -2.32 -6.99
N ILE A 72 -7.00 -1.99 -7.15
CA ILE A 72 -6.54 -0.96 -8.11
C ILE A 72 -6.96 -1.29 -9.53
N ILE A 73 -6.75 -2.55 -9.98
CA ILE A 73 -7.10 -3.00 -11.33
C ILE A 73 -8.61 -2.94 -11.54
N ASP A 74 -9.39 -3.46 -10.58
CA ASP A 74 -10.85 -3.51 -10.67
C ASP A 74 -11.50 -2.11 -10.68
N HIS A 75 -10.83 -1.09 -10.11
CA HIS A 75 -11.33 0.29 -10.03
C HIS A 75 -10.74 1.25 -11.09
N GLY A 76 -10.27 0.71 -12.23
CA GLY A 76 -9.86 1.52 -13.39
C GLY A 76 -8.37 1.90 -13.42
N GLY A 77 -7.56 1.30 -12.55
CA GLY A 77 -6.11 1.45 -12.53
C GLY A 77 -5.60 2.77 -11.94
N ALA A 78 -4.29 2.82 -11.70
CA ALA A 78 -3.63 3.98 -11.08
C ALA A 78 -3.75 5.29 -11.90
N THR A 79 -4.14 5.21 -13.17
CA THR A 79 -4.45 6.37 -14.02
C THR A 79 -5.62 7.22 -13.54
N TYR A 80 -6.52 6.63 -12.73
CA TYR A 80 -7.64 7.31 -12.07
C TYR A 80 -7.28 7.98 -10.74
N THR A 81 -6.00 7.93 -10.34
CA THR A 81 -5.51 8.66 -9.16
C THR A 81 -5.63 10.17 -9.40
N PRO A 82 -6.10 10.97 -8.41
CA PRO A 82 -6.10 12.43 -8.48
C PRO A 82 -4.72 12.96 -8.89
N LEU A 83 -4.68 14.12 -9.55
CA LEU A 83 -3.48 14.70 -10.20
C LEU A 83 -2.20 14.69 -9.34
N PHE A 84 -2.33 14.75 -8.01
CA PHE A 84 -1.22 14.66 -7.05
C PHE A 84 -0.56 13.28 -6.90
N GLY A 85 -1.20 12.19 -7.34
CA GLY A 85 -0.58 10.85 -7.33
C GLY A 85 0.14 10.49 -8.64
N LYS A 86 0.24 11.44 -9.58
CA LYS A 86 0.97 11.29 -10.85
C LYS A 86 2.32 12.03 -10.87
N ALA A 87 2.61 12.82 -9.84
CA ALA A 87 3.85 13.60 -9.70
C ALA A 87 4.98 12.76 -9.11
#